data_AF-A0A6G1EH97-F1
#
_entry.id   AF-A0A6G1EH97-F1
#
_cell.length_a   1.000
_cell.length_b   1.000
_cell.length_c   1.000
_cell.angle_alpha   90.00
_cell.angle_beta   90.00
_cell.angle_gamma   90.00
#
_symmetry.space_group_name_H-M   'P 1'
#
loop_
_entity.id
_entity.type
_entity.pdbx_description
1 polymer ?
#
loop_
_entity_poly.entity_id
_entity_poly.type
_entity_poly.pdbx_seq_one_letter_code
_entity_poly.pdbx_strand_id
1 'polypeptide(L)'
;MDEVKDGIYILGDNINKTAEITQERKKERKKVTEAQLEISRNQLKVTEAQLMTAKEQKEAKLLEAYTSLLVQDTSQMTQQEKASRGIALTSITQKLFGNHEEAA
;
A
#
# COMPACT_ATOMS: atom_id res chain seq x y z
N MET A 1 -59.27 -17.52 29.25
CA MET A 1 -59.20 -18.04 27.87
C MET A 1 -58.79 -16.94 26.89
N ASP A 2 -59.35 -15.73 26.98
CA ASP A 2 -59.04 -14.65 26.03
C ASP A 2 -57.67 -13.99 26.24
N GLU A 3 -57.21 -13.80 27.48
CA GLU A 3 -55.85 -13.28 27.76
C GLU A 3 -54.73 -14.19 27.22
N VAL A 4 -54.95 -15.51 27.23
CA VAL A 4 -53.99 -16.48 26.70
C VAL A 4 -53.91 -16.39 25.18
N LYS A 5 -55.04 -16.16 24.50
CA LYS A 5 -55.08 -15.96 23.04
C LYS A 5 -54.42 -14.64 22.64
N ASP A 6 -54.68 -13.58 23.39
CA ASP A 6 -54.05 -12.28 23.17
C ASP A 6 -52.53 -12.34 23.37
N GLY A 7 -52.07 -13.03 24.42
CA GLY A 7 -50.64 -13.31 24.63
C GLY A 7 -49.99 -14.09 23.49
N ILE A 8 -50.68 -15.07 22.91
CA ILE A 8 -50.19 -15.83 21.74
C ILE A 8 -50.07 -14.93 20.50
N TYR A 9 -51.03 -14.05 20.27
CA TYR A 9 -51.00 -13.11 19.15
C TYR A 9 -49.83 -12.12 19.27
N ILE A 10 -49.67 -11.51 20.44
CA ILE A 10 -48.55 -10.59 20.74
C ILE A 10 -47.20 -11.29 20.57
N LEU A 11 -47.09 -12.55 21.00
CA LEU A 11 -45.86 -13.33 20.84
C LEU A 11 -45.56 -13.58 19.35
N GLY A 12 -46.57 -13.93 18.55
CA GLY A 12 -46.43 -14.12 17.11
C GLY A 12 -45.92 -12.87 16.39
N ASP A 13 -46.51 -11.71 16.70
CA ASP A 13 -46.10 -10.42 16.14
C ASP A 13 -44.64 -10.07 16.50
N ASN A 14 -44.26 -10.29 17.76
CA ASN A 14 -42.89 -10.06 18.22
C ASN A 14 -41.87 -10.99 17.55
N ILE A 15 -42.23 -12.26 17.32
CA ILE A 15 -41.40 -13.22 16.58
C ILE A 15 -41.19 -12.74 15.14
N ASN A 16 -42.26 -12.35 14.45
CA ASN A 16 -42.20 -11.87 13.07
C ASN A 16 -41.32 -10.61 12.95
N LYS A 17 -41.54 -9.63 13.83
CA LYS A 17 -40.73 -8.40 13.87
C LYS A 17 -39.24 -8.70 14.12
N THR A 18 -38.94 -9.66 15.01
CA THR A 18 -37.56 -10.07 15.28
C THR A 18 -36.92 -10.75 14.07
N ALA A 19 -37.67 -11.57 13.34
CA ALA A 19 -37.21 -12.22 12.11
C ALA A 19 -36.89 -11.18 11.02
N GLU A 20 -37.76 -10.19 10.82
CA GLU A 20 -37.56 -9.09 9.85
C GLU A 20 -36.30 -8.28 10.18
N ILE A 21 -36.16 -7.80 11.42
CA ILE A 21 -34.98 -7.06 11.87
C ILE A 21 -33.70 -7.90 11.68
N THR A 22 -33.76 -9.20 11.97
CA THR A 22 -32.60 -10.08 11.81
C THR A 22 -32.20 -10.23 10.34
N GLN A 23 -33.17 -10.34 9.44
CA GLN A 23 -32.93 -10.42 8.02
C GLN A 23 -32.37 -9.11 7.45
N GLU A 24 -32.91 -7.97 7.86
CA GLU A 24 -32.43 -6.65 7.46
C GLU A 24 -30.98 -6.43 7.91
N ARG A 25 -30.70 -6.66 9.20
CA ARG A 25 -29.33 -6.57 9.74
C ARG A 25 -28.36 -7.54 9.04
N LYS A 26 -28.82 -8.71 8.60
CA LYS A 26 -27.98 -9.64 7.82
C LYS A 26 -27.62 -9.04 6.46
N LYS A 27 -28.55 -8.37 5.78
CA LYS A 27 -28.30 -7.69 4.50
C LYS A 27 -27.35 -6.51 4.70
N GLU A 28 -27.55 -5.70 5.74
CA GLU A 28 -26.68 -4.56 6.08
C GLU A 28 -25.26 -5.01 6.38
N ARG A 29 -25.08 -6.01 7.24
CA ARG A 29 -23.76 -6.58 7.56
C ARG A 29 -23.05 -7.06 6.29
N LYS A 30 -23.76 -7.74 5.40
CA LYS A 30 -23.19 -8.20 4.12
C LYS A 30 -22.67 -7.02 3.29
N LYS A 31 -23.47 -5.95 3.13
CA LYS A 31 -23.05 -4.74 2.40
C LYS A 31 -21.82 -4.09 3.03
N VAL A 32 -21.78 -3.98 4.36
CA VAL A 32 -20.64 -3.40 5.07
C VAL A 32 -19.39 -4.26 4.88
N THR A 33 -19.49 -5.58 4.99
CA THR A 33 -18.37 -6.49 4.75
C THR A 33 -17.85 -6.40 3.32
N GLU A 34 -18.74 -6.32 2.33
CA GLU A 34 -18.36 -6.15 0.92
C GLU A 34 -17.64 -4.82 0.68
N ALA A 35 -18.18 -3.71 1.22
CA ALA A 35 -17.54 -2.40 1.14
C ALA A 35 -16.17 -2.38 1.82
N GLN A 36 -16.05 -2.98 3.01
CA GLN A 36 -14.79 -3.06 3.73
C GLN A 36 -13.74 -3.87 2.96
N LEU A 37 -14.14 -4.97 2.32
CA LEU A 37 -13.26 -5.78 1.49
C LEU A 37 -12.77 -4.98 0.26
N GLU A 38 -13.65 -4.21 -0.36
CA GLU A 38 -13.29 -3.33 -1.48
C GLU A 38 -12.30 -2.23 -1.05
N ILE A 39 -12.56 -1.57 0.08
CA ILE A 39 -11.64 -0.56 0.66
C ILE A 39 -10.27 -1.19 0.91
N SER A 40 -10.22 -2.36 1.53
CA SER A 40 -8.95 -3.05 1.81
C SER A 40 -8.18 -3.41 0.54
N ARG A 41 -8.87 -3.87 -0.51
CA ARG A 41 -8.25 -4.16 -1.82
C ARG A 41 -7.69 -2.89 -2.48
N ASN A 42 -8.46 -1.80 -2.44
CA ASN A 42 -8.03 -0.53 -3.03
C ASN A 42 -6.85 0.06 -2.25
N GLN A 43 -6.87 -0.02 -0.91
CA GLN A 43 -5.75 0.42 -0.07
C GLN A 43 -4.47 -0.34 -0.39
N LEU A 44 -4.55 -1.67 -0.59
CA LEU A 44 -3.40 -2.47 -0.99
C LEU A 44 -2.81 -1.99 -2.32
N LYS A 45 -3.64 -1.80 -3.34
CA LYS A 45 -3.21 -1.30 -4.66
C LYS A 45 -2.55 0.08 -4.56
N VAL A 46 -3.11 0.98 -3.74
CA VAL A 46 -2.51 2.31 -3.50
C VAL A 46 -1.14 2.18 -2.86
N THR A 47 -1.00 1.32 -1.85
CA THR A 47 0.30 1.11 -1.19
C THR A 47 1.34 0.48 -2.11
N GLU A 48 0.94 -0.43 -2.99
CA GLU A 48 1.82 -1.04 -4.00
C GLU A 48 2.29 0.01 -5.02
N ALA A 49 1.38 0.85 -5.52
CA ALA A 49 1.71 1.94 -6.44
C ALA A 49 2.66 2.97 -5.79
N GLN A 50 2.40 3.35 -4.54
CA GLN A 50 3.28 4.25 -3.79
C GLN A 50 4.67 3.67 -3.59
N LEU A 51 4.77 2.36 -3.31
CA LEU A 51 6.06 1.68 -3.19
C LEU A 51 6.83 1.68 -4.52
N MET A 52 6.14 1.43 -5.63
CA MET A 52 6.74 1.47 -6.97
C MET A 52 7.27 2.87 -7.29
N THR A 53 6.43 3.90 -7.12
CA THR A 53 6.84 5.30 -7.31
C THR A 53 8.00 5.69 -6.41
N ALA A 54 8.02 5.26 -5.14
CA ALA A 54 9.13 5.56 -4.23
C ALA A 54 10.44 4.90 -4.67
N LYS A 55 10.37 3.68 -5.22
CA LYS A 55 11.55 2.98 -5.80
C LYS A 55 12.07 3.73 -7.02
N GLU A 56 11.19 4.07 -7.97
CA GLU A 56 11.55 4.81 -9.18
C GLU A 56 12.15 6.19 -8.84
N GLN A 57 11.55 6.93 -7.90
CA GLN A 57 12.08 8.21 -7.44
C GLN A 57 13.46 8.08 -6.78
N LYS A 58 13.67 7.02 -5.99
CA LYS A 58 14.97 6.75 -5.39
C LYS A 58 16.02 6.46 -6.46
N GLU A 59 15.66 5.68 -7.48
CA GLU A 59 16.54 5.34 -8.60
C GLU A 59 16.86 6.57 -9.46
N ALA A 60 15.86 7.38 -9.80
CA ALA A 60 16.04 8.64 -10.52
C ALA A 60 17.00 9.58 -9.78
N LYS A 61 16.84 9.75 -8.46
CA LYS A 61 17.77 10.55 -7.64
C LYS A 61 19.19 9.99 -7.61
N LEU A 62 19.33 8.67 -7.63
CA LEU A 62 20.66 8.03 -7.72
C LEU A 62 21.30 8.28 -9.09
N LEU A 63 20.53 8.22 -10.18
CA LEU A 63 21.00 8.54 -11.54
C LEU A 63 21.39 10.02 -11.69
N GLU A 64 20.60 10.93 -11.10
CA GLU A 64 20.93 12.36 -11.06
C GLU A 64 22.23 12.62 -10.31
N ALA A 65 22.41 12.01 -9.13
CA ALA A 65 23.63 12.13 -8.34
C ALA A 65 24.83 11.51 -9.07
N TYR A 66 24.65 10.36 -9.72
CA TYR A 66 25.68 9.71 -10.54
C TYR A 66 26.13 10.63 -11.68
N THR A 67 25.17 11.16 -12.45
CA THR A 67 25.41 12.07 -13.57
C THR A 67 26.13 13.33 -13.08
N SER A 68 25.67 13.92 -11.97
CA SER A 68 26.29 15.10 -11.37
C SER A 68 27.76 14.85 -11.00
N LEU A 69 28.06 13.71 -10.38
CA LEU A 69 29.43 13.34 -10.07
C LEU A 69 30.26 13.13 -11.33
N LEU A 70 29.72 12.48 -12.37
CA LEU A 70 30.43 12.23 -13.62
C LEU A 70 30.84 13.52 -14.33
N VAL A 71 29.94 14.51 -14.39
CA VAL A 71 30.19 15.78 -15.12
C VAL A 71 30.88 16.86 -14.27
N GLN A 72 31.06 16.62 -12.97
CA GLN A 72 31.72 17.57 -12.08
C GLN A 72 33.15 17.86 -12.51
N ASP A 73 33.53 19.14 -12.60
CA ASP A 73 34.92 19.53 -12.85
C ASP A 73 35.82 19.08 -11.70
N THR A 74 36.91 18.40 -12.04
CA THR A 74 37.89 17.85 -11.07
C THR A 74 39.23 18.57 -11.11
N SER A 75 39.35 19.64 -11.92
CA SER A 75 40.59 20.38 -12.12
C SER A 75 41.15 20.98 -10.83
N GLN A 76 40.27 21.47 -9.94
CA GLN A 76 40.62 22.10 -8.66
C GLN A 76 40.54 21.15 -7.45
N MET A 77 40.20 19.88 -7.66
CA MET A 77 40.05 18.93 -6.55
C MET A 77 41.40 18.40 -6.07
N THR A 78 41.56 18.31 -4.75
CA THR A 78 42.67 17.61 -4.10
C THR A 78 42.62 16.11 -4.36
N GLN A 79 43.73 15.41 -4.11
CA GLN A 79 43.78 13.95 -4.27
C GLN A 79 42.80 13.22 -3.33
N GLN A 80 42.60 13.73 -2.11
CA GLN A 80 41.65 13.15 -1.17
C GLN A 80 40.21 13.29 -1.68
N GLU A 81 39.83 14.45 -2.21
CA GLU A 81 38.49 14.67 -2.77
C GLU A 81 38.25 13.81 -4.01
N LYS A 82 39.27 13.62 -4.86
CA LYS A 82 39.21 12.71 -6.01
C LYS A 82 39.00 11.26 -5.57
N ALA A 83 39.70 10.81 -4.52
CA ALA A 83 39.54 9.47 -3.95
C ALA A 83 38.12 9.28 -3.38
N SER A 84 37.63 10.23 -2.58
CA SER A 84 36.26 10.20 -2.05
C SER A 84 35.21 10.18 -3.16
N ARG A 85 35.39 10.98 -4.22
CA ARG A 85 34.53 10.94 -5.41
C ARG A 85 34.55 9.57 -6.09
N GLY A 86 35.73 8.95 -6.24
CA GLY A 86 35.86 7.60 -6.79
C GLY A 86 35.07 6.57 -5.98
N ILE A 87 35.17 6.61 -4.65
CA ILE A 87 34.39 5.74 -3.75
C ILE A 87 32.88 5.96 -3.92
N ALA A 88 32.44 7.21 -4.01
CA ALA A 88 31.03 7.55 -4.22
C ALA A 88 30.51 7.03 -5.57
N LEU A 89 31.29 7.21 -6.65
CA LEU A 89 30.96 6.70 -7.97
C LEU A 89 30.84 5.16 -7.98
N THR A 90 31.80 4.45 -7.39
CA THR A 90 31.73 2.98 -7.26
C THR A 90 30.51 2.54 -6.47
N SER A 91 30.23 3.21 -5.36
CA SER A 91 29.08 2.89 -4.51
C SER A 91 27.74 3.10 -5.23
N ILE A 92 27.59 4.19 -5.99
CA ILE A 92 26.38 4.46 -6.76
C ILE A 92 26.26 3.51 -7.95
N THR A 93 27.37 3.23 -8.64
CA THR A 93 27.44 2.25 -9.74
C THR A 93 26.95 0.88 -9.27
N GLN A 94 27.43 0.41 -8.12
CA GLN A 94 26.99 -0.87 -7.56
C GLN A 94 25.49 -0.85 -7.21
N LYS A 95 24.97 0.26 -6.66
CA LYS A 95 23.54 0.36 -6.33
C LYS A 95 22.62 0.44 -7.55
N LEU A 96 23.09 1.02 -8.64
CA LEU A 96 22.33 1.16 -9.90
C LEU A 96 22.44 -0.09 -10.79
N PHE A 97 23.63 -0.69 -10.87
CA PHE A 97 23.95 -1.71 -11.89
C PHE A 97 24.40 -3.06 -11.30
N GLY A 98 24.67 -3.16 -9.99
CA GLY A 98 25.22 -4.37 -9.36
C GLY A 98 24.29 -5.57 -9.33
N ASN A 99 23.02 -5.41 -9.72
CA ASN A 99 22.05 -6.52 -9.80
C ASN A 99 21.93 -7.10 -11.24
N HIS A 100 22.73 -6.63 -12.20
CA HIS A 100 22.66 -7.09 -13.60
C HIS A 100 23.60 -8.27 -13.95
N GLU A 101 24.34 -8.84 -13.00
CA GLU A 101 25.26 -9.96 -13.26
C GLU A 101 24.59 -11.36 -13.33
N GLU A 102 23.29 -11.49 -13.07
CA GLU A 102 22.59 -12.80 -13.09
C GLU A 102 21.83 -13.11 -14.41
N ALA A 103 21.99 -12.32 -15.47
CA ALA A 103 21.23 -12.50 -16.72
C ALA A 103 22.08 -12.56 -18.01
N ALA A 104 23.32 -13.04 -17.94
CA ALA A 104 24.16 -13.28 -19.13
C ALA A 104 24.60 -14.75 -19.21
#